data_AF-A0A2T1CH46-F1
#
_entry.id   AF-A0A2T1CH46-F1
#
_cell.length_a   1.000
_cell.length_b   1.000
_cell.length_c   1.000
_cell.angle_alpha   90.00
_cell.angle_beta   90.00
_cell.angle_gamma   90.00
#
_symmetry.space_group_name_H-M   'P 1'
#
loop_
_entity.id
_entity.type
_entity.pdbx_description
1 polymer ?
#
loop_
_entity_poly.entity_id
_entity_poly.type
_entity_poly.pdbx_seq_one_letter_code
_entity_poly.pdbx_strand_id
1 'polypeptide(L)' 'MADVVANHYLNEMLWQITGSYEYGLVKEDGEWAIAKMTFIAESEQGDRAIIDRAVEQASINPSSYLQR' A
#
# COMPACT_ATOMS: atom_id res chain seq x y z
N MET A 1 -1.23 16.93 -5.43
CA MET A 1 -1.89 15.64 -5.14
C MET A 1 -1.38 14.65 -6.16
N ALA A 2 -1.13 13.41 -5.74
CA ALA A 2 -0.67 12.34 -6.63
C ALA A 2 -1.72 11.24 -6.63
N ASP A 3 -2.33 10.98 -7.79
CA ASP A 3 -3.39 9.99 -7.93
C ASP A 3 -2.81 8.58 -7.92
N VAL A 4 -3.52 7.66 -7.29
CA VAL A 4 -3.07 6.28 -7.06
C VAL A 4 -4.19 5.31 -7.35
N VAL A 5 -3.82 4.22 -8.04
CA VAL A 5 -4.60 2.99 -8.13
C VAL A 5 -3.70 1.86 -7.62
N ALA A 6 -4.07 1.26 -6.50
CA ALA A 6 -3.37 0.12 -5.93
C ALA A 6 -4.21 -1.14 -6.14
N ASN A 7 -3.62 -2.16 -6.77
CA ASN A 7 -4.25 -3.45 -7.01
C ASN A 7 -3.53 -4.54 -6.20
N HIS A 8 -4.30 -5.33 -5.48
CA HIS A 8 -3.82 -6.48 -4.72
C HIS A 8 -4.49 -7.74 -5.26
N TYR A 9 -3.68 -8.75 -5.55
CA TYR A 9 -4.12 -10.04 -6.07
C TYR A 9 -3.60 -11.17 -5.19
N LEU A 10 -4.45 -12.17 -4.93
CA LEU A 10 -4.09 -13.38 -4.21
C LEU A 10 -5.01 -14.51 -4.66
N ASN A 11 -4.47 -15.47 -5.42
CA ASN A 11 -5.27 -16.49 -6.10
C ASN A 11 -6.39 -15.82 -6.95
N GLU A 12 -7.66 -16.14 -6.69
CA GLU A 12 -8.82 -15.57 -7.36
C GLU A 12 -9.34 -14.28 -6.68
N MET A 13 -8.71 -13.84 -5.59
CA MET A 13 -9.11 -12.63 -4.87
C MET A 13 -8.49 -11.37 -5.50
N LEU A 14 -9.28 -10.31 -5.51
CA LEU A 14 -8.88 -8.96 -5.90
C LEU A 14 -9.32 -7.98 -4.81
N TRP A 15 -8.44 -7.03 -4.49
CA TRP A 15 -8.79 -5.79 -3.81
C TRP A 15 -8.11 -4.64 -4.53
N GLN A 16 -8.90 -3.65 -4.96
CA GLN A 16 -8.39 -2.43 -5.55
C GLN A 16 -8.86 -1.25 -4.70
N ILE A 17 -7.94 -0.32 -4.45
CA ILE A 17 -8.21 0.95 -3.81
C ILE A 17 -7.66 2.09 -4.68
N THR A 18 -8.47 3.11 -4.88
CA THR A 18 -8.09 4.35 -5.58
C THR A 18 -8.17 5.52 -4.63
N GLY A 19 -7.36 6.53 -4.90
CA GLY A 19 -7.33 7.75 -4.11
C GLY A 19 -6.17 8.62 -4.49
N SER A 20 -5.78 9.51 -3.59
CA SER A 20 -4.65 10.40 -3.81
C SER A 20 -3.78 10.54 -2.56
N TYR A 21 -2.48 10.77 -2.76
CA TYR A 21 -1.59 11.18 -1.68
C TYR A 21 -1.51 12.70 -1.57
N GLU A 22 -1.66 13.18 -0.35
CA GLU A 22 -1.30 14.51 0.08
C GLU A 22 0.03 14.47 0.82
N TYR A 23 1.03 15.20 0.31
CA TYR A 23 2.35 15.31 0.90
C TYR A 23 2.55 16.66 1.57
N GLY A 24 2.97 16.64 2.83
CA GLY A 24 3.59 17.79 3.49
C GLY A 24 5.10 17.67 3.38
N LEU A 25 5.75 18.65 2.76
CA LEU A 25 7.19 18.68 2.60
C LEU A 25 7.83 19.72 3.52
N VAL A 26 8.99 19.40 4.08
CA VAL A 26 9.84 20.33 4.81
C VAL A 26 11.20 20.39 4.12
N LYS A 27 11.86 21.55 4.20
CA LYS A 27 13.22 21.71 3.71
C LYS A 27 14.18 21.76 4.90
N GLU A 28 15.09 20.80 4.98
CA GLU A 28 16.09 20.66 6.03
C GLU A 28 17.47 20.54 5.36
N ASP A 29 18.45 21.30 5.84
CA ASP A 29 19.83 21.33 5.31
C ASP A 29 19.94 21.50 3.78
N GLY A 30 18.96 22.17 3.17
CA GLY A 30 18.92 22.41 1.73
C GLY A 30 18.18 21.34 0.92
N GLU A 31 17.77 20.24 1.55
CA GLU A 31 17.09 19.11 0.93
C GLU A 31 15.60 19.06 1.29
N TRP A 32 14.77 18.60 0.36
CA TRP A 32 13.34 18.42 0.61
C TRP A 32 13.08 17.02 1.16
N ALA A 33 12.39 16.95 2.29
CA ALA A 33 11.96 15.72 2.91
C ALA A 33 10.43 15.67 3.05
N ILE A 34 9.86 14.46 3.02
CA ILE A 34 8.45 14.23 3.31
C ILE A 34 8.27 14.26 4.84
N ALA A 35 7.63 15.31 5.34
CA ALA A 35 7.28 15.43 6.76
C ALA A 35 5.93 14.78 7.08
N LYS A 36 5.01 14.74 6.12
CA LYS A 36 3.68 14.13 6.25
C LYS A 36 3.27 13.49 4.94
N MET A 37 2.61 12.33 5.03
CA MET A 37 1.97 11.67 3.89
C MET A 37 0.62 11.15 4.35
N THR A 38 -0.45 11.63 3.72
CA THR A 38 -1.82 11.16 3.96
C THR A 38 -2.35 10.53 2.68
N PHE A 39 -2.83 9.29 2.76
CA PHE A 39 -3.64 8.71 1.69
C PHE A 39 -5.11 9.10 1.89
N ILE A 40 -5.70 9.72 0.88
CA ILE A 40 -7.12 10.07 0.84
C ILE A 40 -7.81 9.06 -0.07
N ALA A 41 -8.52 8.10 0.53
CA ALA A 41 -9.23 7.06 -0.21
C ALA A 41 -10.46 7.65 -0.90
N GLU A 42 -10.64 7.31 -2.17
CA GLU A 42 -11.75 7.76 -3.00
C GLU A 42 -12.70 6.62 -3.35
N SER A 43 -12.16 5.45 -3.69
CA SER A 43 -12.98 4.26 -3.95
C SER A 43 -12.24 2.98 -3.57
N GLU A 44 -13.02 1.98 -3.18
CA GLU A 44 -12.55 0.62 -2.94
C GLU A 44 -13.48 -0.37 -3.65
N GLN A 45 -12.88 -1.41 -4.24
CA GLN A 45 -13.62 -2.53 -4.84
C GLN A 45 -12.91 -3.86 -4.53
N GLY A 46 -13.68 -4.94 -4.48
CA GLY A 46 -13.17 -6.26 -4.07
C GLY A 46 -13.17 -6.44 -2.55
N ASP A 47 -12.30 -7.30 -2.04
CA ASP A 47 -12.32 -7.73 -0.64
C ASP A 47 -10.98 -7.51 0.08
N ARG A 48 -11.01 -6.65 1.10
CA ARG A 48 -9.84 -6.32 1.94
C ARG A 48 -9.34 -7.50 2.77
N ALA A 49 -10.15 -8.55 2.98
CA ALA A 49 -9.72 -9.79 3.63
C ALA A 49 -8.54 -10.49 2.91
N ILE A 50 -8.24 -10.08 1.67
CA ILE A 50 -7.04 -10.48 0.94
C ILE A 50 -5.75 -10.23 1.74
N ILE A 51 -5.72 -9.18 2.57
CA ILE A 51 -4.54 -8.83 3.38
C ILE A 51 -4.31 -9.87 4.47
N ASP A 52 -5.37 -10.22 5.21
CA ASP A 52 -5.29 -11.23 6.26
C ASP A 52 -4.89 -12.59 5.65
N ARG A 53 -5.48 -12.95 4.51
CA ARG A 53 -5.15 -14.18 3.80
C ARG A 53 -3.70 -14.20 3.30
N ALA A 54 -3.17 -13.08 2.81
CA ALA A 54 -1.79 -12.96 2.38
C ALA A 54 -0.81 -13.15 3.55
N VAL A 55 -1.13 -12.57 4.71
CA VAL A 55 -0.33 -12.74 5.94
C VAL A 55 -0.31 -14.20 6.38
N GLU A 56 -1.47 -14.85 6.42
CA GLU A 56 -1.55 -16.29 6.73
C GLU A 56 -0.70 -17.13 5.78
N GLN A 57 -0.81 -16.92 4.47
CA GLN A 57 -0.03 -17.68 3.48
C GLN A 57 1.47 -17.44 3.62
N ALA A 58 1.89 -16.21 3.85
CA ALA A 58 3.30 -15.88 4.06
C ALA A 58 3.87 -16.50 5.36
N SER A 59 3.05 -16.71 6.39
CA SER A 59 3.48 -17.41 7.61
C SER A 59 3.74 -18.90 7.37
N ILE A 60 2.98 -19.53 6.46
CA ILE A 60 3.09 -20.94 6.11
C ILE A 60 4.23 -21.16 5.11
N ASN A 61 4.31 -20.28 4.10
CA ASN A 61 5.29 -20.31 3.02
C ASN A 61 5.96 -18.94 2.91
N PRO A 62 6.94 -18.63 3.78
CA PRO A 62 7.62 -17.36 3.75
C PRO A 62 8.32 -17.16 2.42
N SER A 63 8.21 -15.93 1.88
CA SER A 63 8.90 -15.53 0.66
C SER A 63 10.39 -15.81 0.78
N SER A 64 11.01 -16.28 -0.30
CA SER A 64 12.46 -16.50 -0.36
C SER A 64 13.27 -15.23 -0.09
N TYR A 65 12.67 -14.05 -0.24
CA TYR A 65 13.26 -12.77 0.15
C TYR A 65 13.41 -12.61 1.67
N LEU A 66 12.50 -13.20 2.46
CA LEU A 66 12.52 -13.14 3.94
C LEU A 66 13.34 -14.28 4.56
N GLN A 67 13.74 -15.27 3.78
CA GLN A 67 14.54 -16.42 4.23
C GLN A 67 16.05 -16.20 4.11
N ARG A 68 16.48 -14.99 3.76
CA ARG A 68 17.90 -14.62 3.58
C ARG A 68 18.55 -14.12 4.86
#